data_AF-R7UIW0-F1
#
_entry.id   AF-R7UIW0-F1
#
_cell.length_a   1.000
_cell.length_b   1.000
_cell.length_c   1.000
_cell.angle_alpha   90.00
_cell.angle_beta   90.00
_cell.angle_gamma   90.00
#
_symmetry.space_group_name_H-M   'P 1'
#
loop_
_entity.id
_entity.type
_entity.pdbx_description
1 polymer ?
#
loop_
_entity_poly.entity_id
_entity_poly.type
_entity_poly.pdbx_seq_one_letter_code
_entity_poly.pdbx_strand_id
1 'polypeptide(L)' 'RRVFTNSRERWRQQNVNGAFVELRKLVPTHPPDKKLSKNEILRLAMRYIRLLNGVLRFQKLQ' A
#
# COMPACT_ATOMS: atom_id res chain seq x y z
N ARG A 1 -31.30 -2.70 13.34
CA ARG A 1 -30.24 -3.75 13.38
C ARG A 1 -29.41 -3.80 12.09
N ARG A 2 -30.00 -4.06 10.90
CA ARG A 2 -29.25 -4.09 9.62
C ARG A 2 -28.50 -2.78 9.30
N VAL A 3 -29.16 -1.62 9.50
CA VAL A 3 -28.53 -0.30 9.29
C VAL A 3 -27.27 -0.12 10.14
N PHE A 4 -27.34 -0.46 11.43
CA PHE A 4 -26.19 -0.38 12.34
C PHE A 4 -25.03 -1.29 11.91
N THR A 5 -25.32 -2.55 11.54
CA THR A 5 -24.30 -3.48 11.03
C THR A 5 -23.66 -2.97 9.73
N ASN A 6 -24.44 -2.42 8.81
CA ASN A 6 -23.94 -1.86 7.56
C ASN A 6 -23.05 -0.64 7.79
N SER A 7 -23.43 0.25 8.71
CA SER A 7 -22.61 1.40 9.09
C SER A 7 -21.28 0.96 9.70
N ARG A 8 -21.30 -0.08 10.55
CA ARG A 8 -20.08 -0.63 11.15
C ARG A 8 -19.15 -1.24 10.11
N GLU A 9 -19.65 -2.03 9.18
CA GLU A 9 -18.80 -2.62 8.12
C GLU A 9 -18.26 -1.56 7.17
N ARG A 10 -19.05 -0.53 6.86
CA ARG A 10 -18.58 0.63 6.07
C ARG A 10 -17.41 1.33 6.78
N TRP A 11 -17.53 1.58 8.08
CA TRP A 11 -16.45 2.19 8.87
C TRP A 11 -15.19 1.31 8.87
N ARG A 12 -15.34 -0.01 9.01
CA ARG A 12 -14.22 -0.95 8.91
C ARG A 12 -13.53 -0.88 7.54
N GLN A 13 -14.30 -0.82 6.45
CA GLN A 13 -13.76 -0.69 5.09
C GLN A 13 -13.09 0.67 4.85
N GLN A 14 -13.60 1.75 5.45
CA GLN A 14 -12.95 3.07 5.40
C GLN A 14 -11.56 3.03 6.05
N ASN A 15 -11.41 2.36 7.20
CA ASN A 15 -10.10 2.17 7.84
C ASN A 15 -9.14 1.40 6.92
N VAL A 16 -9.59 0.32 6.28
CA VAL A 16 -8.77 -0.44 5.31
C VAL A 16 -8.37 0.44 4.13
N ASN A 17 -9.30 1.24 3.59
CA ASN A 17 -8.99 2.16 2.49
C ASN A 17 -7.98 3.24 2.92
N GLY A 18 -8.08 3.75 4.14
CA GLY A 18 -7.09 4.67 4.72
C GLY A 18 -5.69 4.04 4.76
N ALA A 19 -5.57 2.79 5.21
CA ALA A 19 -4.29 2.08 5.19
C ALA A 19 -3.73 1.88 3.76
N PHE A 20 -4.59 1.65 2.76
CA PHE A 20 -4.16 1.61 1.36
C PHE A 20 -3.64 2.95 0.85
N VAL A 21 -4.22 4.07 1.29
CA VAL A 21 -3.75 5.42 0.95
C VAL A 21 -2.37 5.68 1.57
N GLU A 22 -2.17 5.34 2.84
CA GLU A 22 -0.86 5.48 3.49
C GLU A 22 0.20 4.60 2.82
N LEU A 23 -0.13 3.35 2.49
CA LEU A 23 0.77 2.49 1.74
C LEU A 23 1.10 3.06 0.35
N ARG A 24 0.11 3.61 -0.36
CA ARG A 24 0.30 4.22 -1.69
C ARG A 24 1.31 5.38 -1.66
N LYS A 25 1.33 6.19 -0.59
CA LYS A 25 2.29 7.31 -0.45
C LYS A 25 3.74 6.83 -0.40
N LEU A 26 3.98 5.63 0.13
CA LEU A 26 5.32 5.03 0.26
C LEU A 26 5.77 4.28 -1.00
N VAL A 27 4.85 3.92 -1.89
CA VAL A 27 5.16 3.19 -3.11
C VAL A 27 5.64 4.16 -4.21
N PRO A 28 6.89 4.03 -4.70
CA PRO A 28 7.42 4.91 -5.74
C PRO A 28 6.74 4.65 -7.09
N THR A 29 6.37 5.72 -7.78
CA THR A 29 5.72 5.67 -9.11
C THR A 29 6.14 6.86 -9.97
N HIS A 30 6.03 6.72 -11.29
CA HIS A 30 6.14 7.81 -12.24
C HIS A 30 4.88 7.84 -13.13
N PRO A 31 4.15 8.98 -13.22
CA PRO A 31 4.31 10.16 -12.37
C PRO A 31 3.93 9.87 -10.89
N PRO A 32 4.36 10.68 -9.91
CA PRO A 32 4.14 10.41 -8.48
C PRO A 32 2.66 10.27 -8.08
N ASP A 33 1.76 10.90 -8.81
CA ASP A 33 0.30 10.93 -8.63
C ASP A 33 -0.44 9.84 -9.43
N LYS A 34 0.28 8.93 -10.09
CA LYS A 34 -0.33 7.82 -10.85
C LYS A 34 -1.37 7.08 -10.00
N LYS A 35 -2.61 7.03 -10.48
CA LYS A 35 -3.66 6.24 -9.82
C LYS A 35 -3.34 4.75 -9.94
N LEU A 36 -3.32 4.06 -8.81
CA LEU A 36 -3.06 2.62 -8.72
C LEU A 36 -4.28 1.90 -8.16
N SER A 37 -4.57 0.71 -8.67
CA SER A 37 -5.50 -0.21 -8.04
C SER A 37 -4.94 -0.77 -6.73
N LYS A 38 -5.82 -1.29 -5.85
CA LYS A 38 -5.41 -1.97 -4.60
C LYS A 38 -4.41 -3.10 -4.87
N ASN A 39 -4.62 -3.85 -5.93
CA ASN A 39 -3.75 -4.96 -6.27
C ASN A 39 -2.36 -4.47 -6.72
N GLU A 40 -2.30 -3.43 -7.55
CA GLU A 40 -1.03 -2.83 -7.96
C GLU A 40 -0.25 -2.27 -6.77
N ILE A 41 -0.92 -1.61 -5.82
CA ILE A 41 -0.30 -1.10 -4.58
C ILE A 41 0.39 -2.26 -3.83
N LEU A 42 -0.30 -3.39 -3.65
CA LEU A 42 0.28 -4.55 -2.95
C LEU A 42 1.48 -5.14 -3.71
N ARG A 43 1.37 -5.32 -5.03
CA ARG A 43 2.45 -5.87 -5.85
C ARG A 43 3.68 -4.97 -5.86
N LEU A 44 3.48 -3.66 -6.01
CA LEU A 44 4.56 -2.69 -6.02
C LEU A 44 5.20 -2.53 -4.63
N ALA A 45 4.42 -2.58 -3.55
CA ALA A 45 4.97 -2.58 -2.19
C ALA A 45 5.91 -3.77 -1.95
N MET A 46 5.49 -4.99 -2.32
CA MET A 46 6.36 -6.18 -2.23
C MET A 46 7.63 -6.04 -3.07
N ARG A 47 7.50 -5.52 -4.30
CA ARG A 47 8.65 -5.28 -5.19
C ARG A 47 9.60 -4.24 -4.59
N TYR A 48 9.07 -3.18 -3.99
CA TYR A 48 9.87 -2.12 -3.41
C TYR A 48 10.63 -2.59 -2.16
N ILE A 49 9.99 -3.34 -1.27
CA ILE A 49 10.67 -3.97 -0.12
C ILE A 49 11.82 -4.87 -0.60
N ARG A 50 11.61 -5.70 -1.63
CA ARG A 50 12.67 -6.55 -2.20
C ARG A 50 13.82 -5.73 -2.80
N LEU A 51 13.50 -4.63 -3.49
CA LEU A 51 14.50 -3.73 -4.06
C LEU A 51 15.37 -3.11 -2.95
N LEU A 52 14.76 -2.54 -1.92
CA LEU A 52 15.48 -1.94 -0.79
C LEU A 52 16.37 -2.96 -0.07
N ASN A 53 15.85 -4.18 0.15
CA ASN A 53 16.66 -5.28 0.69
C ASN A 53 17.85 -5.64 -0.21
N GLY A 54 17.70 -5.56 -1.54
CA GLY A 54 18.80 -5.75 -2.49
C GLY A 54 19.86 -4.68 -2.39
N VAL A 55 19.45 -3.41 -2.30
CA VAL A 55 20.36 -2.26 -2.11
C VAL A 55 21.17 -2.42 -0.82
N LEU A 56 20.51 -2.75 0.29
CA LEU A 56 21.19 -2.96 1.58
C LEU A 56 22.20 -4.13 1.54
N ARG A 57 21.89 -5.21 0.83
CA ARG A 57 22.83 -6.33 0.65
C ARG A 57 24.04 -5.93 -0.19
N PHE A 58 23.80 -5.23 -1.31
CA PHE A 58 24.86 -4.74 -2.17
C PHE A 58 25.82 -3.84 -1.38
N GLN A 59 25.28 -2.89 -0.61
CA GLN A 59 26.08 -1.99 0.24
C GLN A 59 26.93 -2.69 1.30
N LYS A 60 26.53 -3.87 1.78
CA LYS A 60 27.29 -4.67 2.76
C LYS A 60 28.40 -5.52 2.14
N LEU A 61 28.32 -5.77 0.83
CA LEU A 61 29.29 -6.57 0.07
C LEU A 61 30.36 -5.70 -0.61
N GLN A 62 30.22 -4.37 -0.53
CA GLN A 62 31.24 -3.39 -0.87
C GLN A 62 32.01 -3.03 0.38
#